data_AF-A0A6P9A4V8-F1
#
_entry.id   AF-A0A6P9A4V8-F1
#
_cell.length_a   1.000
_cell.length_b   1.000
_cell.length_c   1.000
_cell.angle_alpha   90.00
_cell.angle_beta   90.00
_cell.angle_gamma   90.00
#
_symmetry.space_group_name_H-M   'P 1'
#
loop_
_entity.id
_entity.type
_entity.pdbx_description
1 polymer ?
#
loop_
_entity_poly.entity_id
_entity_poly.type
_entity_poly.pdbx_seq_one_letter_code
_entity_poly.pdbx_strand_id
1 'polypeptide(L)'
;MGRHDGDCSVAQAKAMCHCASRRLVVHVVDATSLVFVLILQASILNYYIIQYYKSSVGPYFWFIGDFICLFIFAGTLTTSYRYLTRCKECHPCKGDKSFYLSPKRIVANFPISKLGMLPLSYVSWFLYSCLLLAKVILIFKSEIPEQVKPDEAFGPQLLQIAIALSGIIFLLLVEGHNWAERGSPRYIYVTGVCGKTGIEILDTVSLLSILLTASTQSFLTTSLENTVIILSAFNFFLPVLALYKLSLCDFAAHPFSLPIGILHNLLHLCLVDVPFLCVRVYLWLFHKQHASIFIMKNVFSIILVLRGMYPDLVKFGQTFCRVKPADTENGTGNATELEGLNKRSGSADNFEEINLGSGDKDENLVQPILKKTIKSADTTVKISA
;
A
#
# COMPACT_ATOMS: atom_id res chain seq x y z
N MET A 1 30.85 -29.85 39.43
CA MET A 1 30.47 -29.75 38.01
C MET A 1 28.94 -29.70 37.97
N GLY A 2 28.32 -28.55 37.71
CA GLY A 2 26.84 -28.45 37.74
C GLY A 2 26.28 -27.06 38.05
N ARG A 3 26.78 -26.00 37.43
CA ARG A 3 26.28 -24.64 37.63
C ARG A 3 26.55 -23.76 36.39
N HIS A 4 25.95 -24.12 35.25
CA HIS A 4 26.04 -23.29 34.04
C HIS A 4 24.75 -23.22 33.19
N ASP A 5 23.74 -24.05 33.45
CA ASP A 5 22.51 -24.07 32.62
C ASP A 5 21.44 -23.04 33.05
N GLY A 6 21.55 -22.45 34.24
CA GLY A 6 20.56 -21.50 34.77
C GLY A 6 20.58 -20.12 34.10
N ASP A 7 21.78 -19.59 33.81
CA ASP A 7 21.94 -18.20 33.34
C ASP A 7 21.49 -18.02 31.88
N CYS A 8 21.59 -19.06 31.05
CA CYS A 8 21.13 -19.02 29.65
C CYS A 8 19.60 -18.89 29.55
N SER A 9 18.86 -19.56 30.45
CA SER A 9 17.39 -19.50 30.49
C SER A 9 16.85 -18.14 30.94
N VAL A 10 17.50 -17.50 31.91
CA VAL A 10 17.10 -16.17 32.43
C VAL A 10 17.45 -15.07 31.43
N ALA A 11 18.59 -15.18 30.73
CA ALA A 11 18.97 -14.27 29.67
C ALA A 11 18.01 -14.37 28.46
N GLN A 12 17.61 -15.59 28.05
CA GLN A 12 16.61 -15.80 27.00
C GLN A 12 15.23 -15.26 27.39
N ALA A 13 14.78 -15.48 28.64
CA ALA A 13 13.50 -14.96 29.13
C ALA A 13 13.48 -13.42 29.17
N LYS A 14 14.57 -12.77 29.61
CA LYS A 14 14.70 -11.30 29.59
C LYS A 14 14.75 -10.75 28.17
N ALA A 15 15.48 -11.40 27.26
CA ALA A 15 15.54 -11.00 25.85
C ALA A 15 14.17 -11.13 25.15
N MET A 16 13.42 -12.19 25.42
CA MET A 16 12.05 -12.37 24.90
C MET A 16 11.08 -11.30 25.44
N CYS A 17 11.14 -11.00 26.74
CA CYS A 17 10.29 -9.98 27.36
C CYS A 17 10.57 -8.57 26.81
N HIS A 18 11.85 -8.24 26.60
CA HIS A 18 12.27 -6.95 26.02
C HIS A 18 11.85 -6.81 24.54
N CYS A 19 11.96 -7.88 23.76
CA CYS A 19 11.50 -7.91 22.36
C CYS A 19 9.97 -7.80 22.21
N ALA A 20 9.20 -8.41 23.13
CA ALA A 20 7.75 -8.31 23.15
C ALA A 20 7.29 -6.88 23.49
N SER A 21 7.92 -6.24 24.47
CA SER A 21 7.64 -4.86 24.86
C SER A 21 7.92 -3.87 23.72
N ARG A 22 9.07 -3.97 23.05
CA ARG A 22 9.42 -3.06 21.92
C ARG A 22 8.42 -3.17 20.76
N ARG A 23 7.98 -4.37 20.41
CA ARG A 23 7.02 -4.59 19.31
C ARG A 23 5.62 -4.08 19.67
N LEU A 24 5.20 -4.26 20.92
CA LEU A 24 3.96 -3.66 21.42
C LEU A 24 4.00 -2.14 21.31
N VAL A 25 5.11 -1.50 21.71
CA VAL A 25 5.26 -0.04 21.61
C VAL A 25 5.12 0.44 20.16
N VAL A 26 5.80 -0.21 19.21
CA VAL A 26 5.66 0.13 17.78
C VAL A 26 4.22 -0.01 17.31
N HIS A 27 3.55 -1.12 17.64
CA HIS A 27 2.15 -1.34 17.26
C HIS A 27 1.21 -0.28 17.85
N VAL A 28 1.42 0.11 19.10
CA VAL A 28 0.63 1.17 19.76
C VAL A 28 0.88 2.53 19.10
N VAL A 29 2.12 2.83 18.72
CA VAL A 29 2.48 4.06 18.02
C VAL A 29 1.82 4.09 16.63
N ASP A 30 1.89 3.01 15.86
CA ASP A 30 1.26 2.92 14.54
C ASP A 30 -0.26 3.05 14.65
N ALA A 31 -0.88 2.36 15.61
CA ALA A 31 -2.32 2.45 15.86
C ALA A 31 -2.76 3.85 16.27
N THR A 32 -2.03 4.48 17.19
CA THR A 32 -2.34 5.84 17.66
C THR A 32 -2.16 6.87 16.53
N SER A 33 -1.09 6.72 15.74
CA SER A 33 -0.83 7.57 14.57
C SER A 33 -1.92 7.41 13.52
N LEU A 34 -2.36 6.17 13.24
CA LEU A 34 -3.43 5.88 12.30
C LEU A 34 -4.75 6.53 12.73
N VAL A 35 -5.13 6.38 13.99
CA VAL A 35 -6.35 6.99 14.55
C VAL A 35 -6.26 8.51 14.47
N PHE A 36 -5.12 9.10 14.85
CA PHE A 36 -4.92 10.54 14.78
C PHE A 36 -5.06 11.09 13.35
N VAL A 37 -4.37 10.48 12.38
CA VAL A 37 -4.42 10.90 10.97
C VAL A 37 -5.82 10.73 10.40
N LEU A 38 -6.53 9.66 10.76
CA LEU A 38 -7.92 9.42 10.32
C LEU A 38 -8.88 10.47 10.88
N ILE A 39 -8.78 10.83 12.17
CA ILE A 39 -9.58 11.90 12.79
C ILE A 39 -9.27 13.24 12.12
N LEU A 40 -7.98 13.55 11.92
CA LEU A 40 -7.54 14.79 11.30
C LEU A 40 -8.12 14.93 9.88
N GLN A 41 -7.95 13.90 9.05
CA GLN A 41 -8.48 13.88 7.70
C GLN A 41 -10.01 14.02 7.68
N ALA A 42 -10.71 13.20 8.48
CA ALA A 42 -12.17 13.23 8.54
C ALA A 42 -12.70 14.59 8.98
N SER A 43 -12.05 15.22 9.97
CA SER A 43 -12.42 16.55 10.46
C SER A 43 -12.24 17.62 9.40
N ILE A 44 -11.12 17.60 8.65
CA ILE A 44 -10.88 18.56 7.56
C ILE A 44 -11.92 18.39 6.45
N LEU A 45 -12.20 17.17 6.01
CA LEU A 45 -13.21 16.92 4.96
C LEU A 45 -14.62 17.32 5.42
N ASN A 46 -15.00 17.01 6.66
CA ASN A 46 -16.30 17.40 7.21
C ASN A 46 -16.43 18.92 7.35
N TYR A 47 -15.34 19.62 7.68
CA TYR A 47 -15.33 21.08 7.73
C TYR A 47 -15.75 21.70 6.39
N TYR A 48 -15.18 21.23 5.26
CA TYR A 48 -15.57 21.70 3.93
C TYR A 48 -17.06 21.45 3.62
N ILE A 49 -17.57 20.26 3.97
CA ILE A 49 -18.97 19.89 3.73
C ILE A 49 -19.92 20.76 4.58
N ILE A 50 -19.62 20.96 5.86
CA ILE A 50 -20.43 21.76 6.79
C ILE A 50 -20.43 23.23 6.39
N GLN A 51 -19.27 23.77 5.99
CA GLN A 51 -19.13 25.17 5.61
C GLN A 51 -20.01 25.53 4.41
N TYR A 52 -20.26 24.59 3.52
CA TYR A 52 -21.16 24.77 2.37
C TYR A 52 -22.63 24.61 2.75
N TYR A 53 -22.96 23.54 3.48
CA TYR A 53 -24.34 23.20 3.86
C TYR A 53 -24.73 23.76 5.25
N LYS A 54 -24.34 24.99 5.59
CA LYS A 54 -24.58 25.60 6.91
C LYS A 54 -26.04 25.60 7.36
N SER A 55 -26.97 25.63 6.40
CA SER A 55 -28.41 25.70 6.64
C SER A 55 -29.06 24.34 6.92
N SER A 56 -28.33 23.22 6.76
CA SER A 56 -28.86 21.87 6.91
C SER A 56 -28.14 21.09 8.01
N VAL A 57 -28.87 20.18 8.66
CA VAL A 57 -28.32 19.25 9.66
C VAL A 57 -27.69 18.01 8.98
N GLY A 58 -27.97 17.79 7.70
CA GLY A 58 -27.46 16.65 6.90
C GLY A 58 -25.94 16.40 7.01
N PRO A 59 -25.07 17.43 6.93
CA PRO A 59 -23.62 17.28 7.01
C PRO A 59 -23.11 16.58 8.28
N TYR A 60 -23.82 16.70 9.41
CA TYR A 60 -23.37 16.12 10.67
C TYR A 60 -23.46 14.60 10.69
N PHE A 61 -24.28 13.98 9.82
CA PHE A 61 -24.37 12.52 9.71
C PHE A 61 -23.07 11.89 9.17
N TRP A 62 -22.21 12.64 8.47
CA TRP A 62 -20.92 12.14 8.00
C TRP A 62 -19.99 11.72 9.14
N PHE A 63 -20.09 12.37 10.31
CA PHE A 63 -19.33 11.97 11.51
C PHE A 63 -19.67 10.55 11.96
N ILE A 64 -20.92 10.10 11.79
CA ILE A 64 -21.31 8.73 12.15
C ILE A 64 -20.54 7.72 11.29
N GLY A 65 -20.44 7.99 9.99
CA GLY A 65 -19.63 7.17 9.07
C GLY A 65 -18.16 7.14 9.49
N ASP A 66 -17.60 8.29 9.89
CA ASP A 66 -16.21 8.39 10.36
C ASP A 66 -15.97 7.60 11.64
N PHE A 67 -16.90 7.66 12.62
CA PHE A 67 -16.81 6.86 13.84
C PHE A 67 -16.88 5.36 13.53
N ILE A 68 -17.78 4.93 12.64
CA ILE A 68 -17.85 3.54 12.20
C ILE A 68 -16.51 3.11 11.58
N CYS A 69 -15.95 3.92 10.68
CA CYS A 69 -14.65 3.66 10.07
C CYS A 69 -13.53 3.56 11.11
N LEU A 70 -13.50 4.46 12.08
CA LEU A 70 -12.54 4.47 13.18
C LEU A 70 -12.62 3.20 14.02
N PHE A 71 -13.81 2.76 14.40
CA PHE A 71 -14.00 1.53 15.16
C PHE A 71 -13.58 0.29 14.36
N ILE A 72 -13.86 0.27 13.06
CA ILE A 72 -13.42 -0.81 12.17
C ILE A 72 -11.89 -0.85 12.10
N PHE A 73 -11.22 0.29 11.92
CA PHE A 73 -9.75 0.35 11.87
C PHE A 73 -9.11 -0.08 13.19
N ALA A 74 -9.62 0.41 14.31
CA ALA A 74 -9.17 0.02 15.65
C ALA A 74 -9.39 -1.48 15.91
N GLY A 75 -10.55 -2.02 15.52
CA GLY A 75 -10.88 -3.44 15.61
C GLY A 75 -9.97 -4.32 14.75
N THR A 76 -9.69 -3.88 13.52
CA THR A 76 -8.78 -4.55 12.58
C THR A 76 -7.35 -4.63 13.13
N LEU A 77 -6.79 -3.51 13.60
CA LEU A 77 -5.46 -3.49 14.23
C LEU A 77 -5.37 -4.29 15.52
N THR A 78 -6.40 -4.23 16.37
CA THR A 78 -6.45 -5.00 17.63
C THR A 78 -6.52 -6.49 17.34
N THR A 79 -7.34 -6.89 16.37
CA THR A 79 -7.46 -8.30 15.94
C THR A 79 -6.16 -8.80 15.36
N SER A 80 -5.51 -8.00 14.51
CA SER A 80 -4.19 -8.28 13.94
C SER A 80 -3.13 -8.49 15.02
N TYR A 81 -3.05 -7.57 15.99
CA TYR A 81 -2.13 -7.68 17.13
C TYR A 81 -2.33 -8.98 17.90
N ARG A 82 -3.57 -9.28 18.31
CA ARG A 82 -3.89 -10.49 19.08
C ARG A 82 -3.56 -11.75 18.30
N TYR A 83 -3.82 -11.75 17.00
CA TYR A 83 -3.49 -12.86 16.12
C TYR A 83 -1.98 -13.07 16.03
N LEU A 84 -1.23 -12.02 15.71
CA LEU A 84 0.22 -12.09 15.51
C LEU A 84 0.98 -12.44 16.79
N THR A 85 0.51 -11.97 17.96
CA THR A 85 1.07 -12.36 19.27
C THR A 85 0.87 -13.85 19.53
N ARG A 86 -0.34 -14.38 19.32
CA ARG A 86 -0.63 -15.81 19.50
C ARG A 86 0.13 -16.72 18.52
N CYS A 87 0.32 -16.29 17.28
CA CYS A 87 1.11 -17.03 16.29
C CYS A 87 2.59 -17.11 16.60
N LYS A 88 3.12 -16.26 17.49
CA LYS A 88 4.51 -16.31 17.95
C LYS A 88 4.68 -17.11 19.23
N GLU A 89 3.70 -17.03 20.14
CA GLU A 89 3.69 -17.81 21.38
C GLU A 89 3.54 -19.31 21.10
N CYS A 90 2.73 -19.66 20.10
CA CYS A 90 2.78 -20.98 19.49
C CYS A 90 3.95 -21.02 18.51
N HIS A 91 5.02 -21.80 18.80
CA HIS A 91 6.02 -22.20 17.81
C HIS A 91 5.35 -22.50 16.45
N PRO A 92 6.02 -22.24 15.30
CA PRO A 92 5.40 -22.29 13.98
C PRO A 92 4.64 -23.61 13.83
N CYS A 93 3.32 -23.54 14.01
CA CYS A 93 2.45 -24.69 13.99
C CYS A 93 2.38 -25.11 12.52
N LYS A 94 3.33 -25.93 12.09
CA LYS A 94 3.11 -26.92 11.03
C LYS A 94 1.83 -27.67 11.42
N GLY A 95 0.73 -27.38 10.74
CA GLY A 95 -0.53 -28.10 10.94
C GLY A 95 -1.68 -27.18 11.28
N ASP A 96 -2.38 -26.75 10.23
CA ASP A 96 -3.83 -26.88 10.12
C ASP A 96 -4.68 -26.42 11.32
N LYS A 97 -4.50 -25.17 11.76
CA LYS A 97 -5.38 -24.57 12.78
C LYS A 97 -6.21 -23.42 12.22
N SER A 98 -7.47 -23.80 11.99
CA SER A 98 -8.69 -23.02 11.90
C SER A 98 -8.64 -21.57 12.42
N PHE A 99 -9.04 -20.65 11.56
CA PHE A 99 -9.31 -19.24 11.85
C PHE A 99 -10.41 -19.07 12.89
N TYR A 100 -10.07 -18.52 14.06
CA TYR A 100 -11.04 -18.23 15.14
C TYR A 100 -12.05 -17.10 14.81
N LEU A 101 -11.83 -16.35 13.74
CA LEU A 101 -12.74 -15.32 13.21
C LEU A 101 -13.29 -15.68 11.82
N SER A 102 -13.35 -16.97 11.50
CA SER A 102 -14.18 -17.40 10.37
C SER A 102 -15.66 -17.09 10.69
N PRO A 103 -16.46 -16.58 9.73
CA PRO A 103 -17.90 -16.35 9.86
C PRO A 103 -18.73 -17.57 10.34
N LYS A 104 -18.08 -18.74 10.44
CA LYS A 104 -18.60 -20.03 10.87
C LYS A 104 -19.35 -20.03 12.21
N ARG A 105 -19.14 -19.05 13.10
CA ARG A 105 -19.87 -18.96 14.38
C ARG A 105 -21.23 -18.25 14.27
N ILE A 106 -21.40 -17.42 13.25
CA ILE A 106 -22.64 -16.68 12.99
C ILE A 106 -23.50 -17.43 11.96
N VAL A 107 -22.87 -18.13 11.02
CA VAL A 107 -23.56 -18.94 9.99
C VAL A 107 -22.89 -20.31 9.88
N ALA A 108 -23.58 -21.36 10.33
CA ALA A 108 -23.05 -22.73 10.42
C ALA A 108 -22.64 -23.33 9.05
N ASN A 109 -23.18 -22.81 7.95
CA ASN A 109 -22.94 -23.29 6.58
C ASN A 109 -21.91 -22.46 5.78
N PHE A 110 -21.16 -21.56 6.42
CA PHE A 110 -20.14 -20.81 5.70
C PHE A 110 -18.93 -21.71 5.38
N PRO A 111 -18.49 -21.81 4.10
CA PRO A 111 -17.34 -22.62 3.73
C PRO A 111 -16.11 -22.16 4.51
N ILE A 112 -15.26 -23.12 4.91
CA ILE A 112 -13.99 -22.90 5.64
C ILE A 112 -13.30 -21.71 4.98
N SER A 113 -13.27 -20.58 5.67
CA SER A 113 -12.78 -19.34 5.08
C SER A 113 -11.30 -19.52 4.74
N LYS A 114 -11.03 -19.70 3.44
CA LYS A 114 -9.73 -19.51 2.81
C LYS A 114 -9.29 -18.03 2.82
N LEU A 115 -9.91 -17.20 3.66
CA LEU A 115 -9.43 -15.86 3.93
C LEU A 115 -8.23 -16.05 4.84
N GLY A 116 -7.04 -15.73 4.35
CA GLY A 116 -5.84 -15.99 5.09
C GLY A 116 -5.66 -15.00 6.25
N MET A 117 -4.40 -14.86 6.69
CA MET A 117 -3.95 -14.30 7.96
C MET A 117 -4.55 -12.93 8.37
N LEU A 118 -5.12 -12.18 7.43
CA LEU A 118 -5.56 -10.78 7.58
C LEU A 118 -6.89 -10.49 6.85
N PRO A 119 -8.02 -11.13 7.22
CA PRO A 119 -9.29 -10.99 6.52
C PRO A 119 -9.90 -9.58 6.62
N LEU A 120 -9.44 -8.75 7.56
CA LEU A 120 -10.09 -7.50 7.95
C LEU A 120 -9.46 -6.26 7.31
N SER A 121 -8.20 -6.30 6.86
CA SER A 121 -7.51 -5.11 6.34
C SER A 121 -8.06 -4.65 5.00
N TYR A 122 -8.36 -5.58 4.09
CA TYR A 122 -8.96 -5.23 2.79
C TYR A 122 -10.40 -4.74 2.95
N VAL A 123 -11.15 -5.28 3.93
CA VAL A 123 -12.52 -4.84 4.24
C VAL A 123 -12.51 -3.44 4.85
N SER A 124 -11.62 -3.19 5.82
CA SER A 124 -11.51 -1.87 6.43
C SER A 124 -11.10 -0.82 5.40
N TRP A 125 -10.11 -1.11 4.56
CA TRP A 125 -9.71 -0.22 3.49
C TRP A 125 -10.85 0.03 2.49
N PHE A 126 -11.58 -1.01 2.07
CA PHE A 126 -12.72 -0.85 1.15
C PHE A 126 -13.80 0.08 1.71
N LEU A 127 -14.21 -0.13 2.97
CA LEU A 127 -15.23 0.72 3.62
C LEU A 127 -14.75 2.16 3.78
N TYR A 128 -13.49 2.34 4.17
CA TYR A 128 -12.84 3.65 4.21
C TYR A 128 -12.83 4.33 2.83
N SER A 129 -12.41 3.62 1.78
CA SER A 129 -12.38 4.13 0.41
C SER A 129 -13.77 4.54 -0.07
N CYS A 130 -14.83 3.79 0.26
CA CYS A 130 -16.20 4.17 -0.05
C CYS A 130 -16.60 5.49 0.63
N LEU A 131 -16.32 5.64 1.93
CA LEU A 131 -16.64 6.85 2.68
C LEU A 131 -15.85 8.06 2.20
N LEU A 132 -14.53 7.90 2.01
CA LEU A 132 -13.66 8.94 1.47
C LEU A 132 -14.13 9.37 0.09
N LEU A 133 -14.40 8.41 -0.80
CA LEU A 133 -14.84 8.70 -2.16
C LEU A 133 -16.20 9.40 -2.18
N ALA A 134 -17.14 9.00 -1.33
CA ALA A 134 -18.43 9.69 -1.22
C ALA A 134 -18.27 11.16 -0.82
N LYS A 135 -17.37 11.45 0.12
CA LYS A 135 -17.03 12.83 0.51
C LYS A 135 -16.33 13.60 -0.62
N VAL A 136 -15.37 12.97 -1.31
CA VAL A 136 -14.69 13.56 -2.46
C VAL A 136 -15.70 13.89 -3.56
N ILE A 137 -16.56 12.93 -3.95
CA ILE A 137 -17.61 13.16 -4.95
C ILE A 137 -18.51 14.33 -4.52
N LEU A 138 -18.98 14.35 -3.28
CA LEU A 138 -19.82 15.42 -2.77
C LEU A 138 -19.09 16.78 -2.86
N ILE A 139 -17.83 16.84 -2.45
CA ILE A 139 -17.04 18.08 -2.48
C ILE A 139 -16.84 18.58 -3.91
N PHE A 140 -16.43 17.72 -4.83
CA PHE A 140 -16.11 18.12 -6.21
C PHE A 140 -17.35 18.33 -7.09
N LYS A 141 -18.48 17.70 -6.76
CA LYS A 141 -19.76 17.90 -7.47
C LYS A 141 -20.60 19.06 -6.95
N SER A 142 -20.29 19.55 -5.76
CA SER A 142 -20.94 20.76 -5.21
C SER A 142 -20.22 22.00 -5.72
N GLU A 143 -20.82 23.19 -5.54
CA GLU A 143 -20.17 24.47 -5.85
C GLU A 143 -19.09 24.85 -4.80
N ILE A 144 -18.66 23.91 -3.97
CA ILE A 144 -17.61 24.10 -2.96
C ILE A 144 -16.29 24.57 -3.60
N PRO A 145 -15.80 23.96 -4.69
CA PRO A 145 -14.55 24.37 -5.32
C PRO A 145 -14.56 25.83 -5.81
N GLU A 146 -15.72 26.38 -6.16
CA GLU A 146 -15.89 27.77 -6.61
C GLU A 146 -15.87 28.77 -5.44
N GLN A 147 -16.30 28.34 -4.25
CA GLN A 147 -16.39 29.19 -3.05
C GLN A 147 -15.11 29.22 -2.22
N VAL A 148 -14.21 28.24 -2.41
CA VAL A 148 -12.96 28.15 -1.66
C VAL A 148 -11.94 29.12 -2.23
N LYS A 149 -11.73 30.24 -1.55
CA LYS A 149 -10.73 31.24 -1.94
C LYS A 149 -9.30 30.71 -1.71
N PRO A 150 -8.37 30.97 -2.63
CA PRO A 150 -6.99 30.48 -2.54
C PRO A 150 -6.19 31.12 -1.39
N ASP A 151 -6.58 32.32 -0.93
CA ASP A 151 -5.84 33.09 0.08
C ASP A 151 -6.21 32.76 1.53
N GLU A 152 -7.17 31.86 1.75
CA GLU A 152 -7.57 31.45 3.09
C GLU A 152 -6.76 30.23 3.56
N ALA A 153 -6.47 30.17 4.87
CA ALA A 153 -5.77 29.02 5.47
C ALA A 153 -6.49 27.67 5.23
N PHE A 154 -7.80 27.72 4.98
CA PHE A 154 -8.65 26.59 4.59
C PHE A 154 -8.92 26.54 3.08
N GLY A 155 -7.93 26.92 2.28
CA GLY A 155 -8.00 26.94 0.81
C GLY A 155 -7.88 25.56 0.14
N PRO A 156 -7.76 25.50 -1.19
CA PRO A 156 -7.72 24.26 -1.96
C PRO A 156 -6.53 23.34 -1.61
N GLN A 157 -5.43 23.94 -1.11
CA GLN A 157 -4.23 23.21 -0.72
C GLN A 157 -4.49 22.31 0.50
N LEU A 158 -5.27 22.77 1.49
CA LEU A 158 -5.59 21.98 2.67
C LEU A 158 -6.50 20.79 2.29
N LEU A 159 -7.45 21.00 1.38
CA LEU A 159 -8.27 19.92 0.81
C LEU A 159 -7.41 18.86 0.10
N GLN A 160 -6.42 19.29 -0.70
CA GLN A 160 -5.48 18.37 -1.34
C GLN A 160 -4.67 17.57 -0.31
N ILE A 161 -4.15 18.23 0.72
CA ILE A 161 -3.43 17.57 1.82
C ILE A 161 -4.34 16.55 2.51
N ALA A 162 -5.58 16.92 2.82
CA ALA A 162 -6.53 16.02 3.46
C ALA A 162 -6.79 14.76 2.62
N ILE A 163 -6.98 14.89 1.31
CA ILE A 163 -7.15 13.71 0.44
C ILE A 163 -5.83 12.91 0.39
N ALA A 164 -4.67 13.57 0.32
CA ALA A 164 -3.35 12.91 0.32
C ALA A 164 -3.04 12.12 1.60
N LEU A 165 -3.61 12.51 2.75
CA LEU A 165 -3.48 11.75 4.01
C LEU A 165 -3.97 10.30 3.87
N SER A 166 -4.82 9.97 2.88
CA SER A 166 -5.21 8.59 2.62
C SER A 166 -4.03 7.68 2.31
N GLY A 167 -2.95 8.20 1.72
CA GLY A 167 -1.73 7.43 1.46
C GLY A 167 -0.99 7.08 2.75
N ILE A 168 -0.96 7.99 3.72
CA ILE A 168 -0.38 7.76 5.04
C ILE A 168 -1.25 6.77 5.83
N ILE A 169 -2.58 6.93 5.77
CA ILE A 169 -3.54 6.00 6.39
C ILE A 169 -3.37 4.59 5.83
N PHE A 170 -3.21 4.45 4.50
CA PHE A 170 -2.92 3.16 3.88
C PHE A 170 -1.63 2.57 4.43
N LEU A 171 -0.53 3.33 4.39
CA LEU A 171 0.78 2.88 4.88
C LEU A 171 0.71 2.40 6.33
N LEU A 172 0.13 3.21 7.23
CA LEU A 172 0.00 2.87 8.65
C LEU A 172 -0.91 1.65 8.87
N LEU A 173 -1.99 1.53 8.08
CA LEU A 173 -2.85 0.36 8.12
C LEU A 173 -2.06 -0.90 7.73
N VAL A 174 -1.31 -0.90 6.62
CA VAL A 174 -0.61 -2.11 6.16
C VAL A 174 0.58 -2.46 7.04
N GLU A 175 1.42 -1.48 7.40
CA GLU A 175 2.58 -1.71 8.27
C GLU A 175 2.18 -2.15 9.68
N GLY A 176 1.05 -1.65 10.21
CA GLY A 176 0.48 -2.13 11.47
C GLY A 176 0.05 -3.60 11.44
N HIS A 177 -0.03 -4.23 10.25
CA HIS A 177 -0.29 -5.66 10.07
C HIS A 177 0.97 -6.45 9.65
N ASN A 178 2.11 -5.78 9.48
CA ASN A 178 3.34 -6.35 8.96
C ASN A 178 4.35 -6.60 10.08
N TRP A 179 4.41 -7.84 10.59
CA TRP A 179 5.46 -8.27 11.53
C TRP A 179 6.55 -9.13 10.87
N ALA A 180 6.60 -9.10 9.54
CA ALA A 180 7.60 -9.84 8.78
C ALA A 180 9.00 -9.29 9.05
N GLU A 181 10.01 -10.16 9.02
CA GLU A 181 11.39 -9.75 9.19
C GLU A 181 11.87 -8.95 7.98
N ARG A 182 12.75 -7.97 8.22
CA ARG A 182 13.35 -7.17 7.15
C ARG A 182 14.09 -8.09 6.19
N GLY A 183 13.90 -7.86 4.88
CA GLY A 183 14.47 -8.70 3.83
C GLY A 183 13.66 -9.96 3.50
N SER A 184 12.62 -10.29 4.27
CA SER A 184 11.71 -11.37 3.86
C SER A 184 10.94 -10.99 2.59
N PRO A 185 10.57 -11.95 1.72
CA PRO A 185 9.78 -11.68 0.51
C PRO A 185 8.47 -10.95 0.80
N ARG A 186 7.84 -11.26 1.95
CA ARG A 186 6.62 -10.57 2.41
C ARG A 186 6.88 -9.11 2.76
N TYR A 187 7.97 -8.80 3.46
CA TYR A 187 8.33 -7.43 3.80
C TYR A 187 8.57 -6.60 2.53
N ILE A 188 9.35 -7.12 1.59
CA ILE A 188 9.65 -6.43 0.31
C ILE A 188 8.34 -6.15 -0.45
N TYR A 189 7.45 -7.14 -0.54
CA TYR A 189 6.16 -6.97 -1.19
C TYR A 189 5.27 -5.93 -0.48
N VAL A 190 5.15 -5.99 0.85
CA VAL A 190 4.36 -5.02 1.64
C VAL A 190 4.88 -3.59 1.45
N THR A 191 6.19 -3.38 1.61
CA THR A 191 6.81 -2.05 1.43
C THR A 191 6.62 -1.55 0.00
N GLY A 192 6.77 -2.44 -0.99
CA GLY A 192 6.53 -2.13 -2.40
C GLY A 192 5.08 -1.70 -2.66
N VAL A 193 4.10 -2.41 -2.10
CA VAL A 193 2.68 -2.05 -2.20
C VAL A 193 2.40 -0.71 -1.53
N CYS A 194 2.94 -0.46 -0.33
CA CYS A 194 2.77 0.81 0.38
C CYS A 194 3.34 1.99 -0.41
N GLY A 195 4.57 1.85 -0.92
CA GLY A 195 5.22 2.90 -1.72
C GLY A 195 4.47 3.16 -3.03
N LYS A 196 4.09 2.10 -3.74
CA LYS A 196 3.33 2.20 -5.00
C LYS A 196 1.98 2.89 -4.80
N THR A 197 1.17 2.40 -3.86
CA THR A 197 -0.15 2.99 -3.54
C THR A 197 -0.03 4.43 -3.02
N GLY A 198 0.99 4.74 -2.22
CA GLY A 198 1.23 6.11 -1.76
C GLY A 198 1.49 7.09 -2.91
N ILE A 199 2.36 6.71 -3.85
CA ILE A 199 2.64 7.52 -5.05
C ILE A 199 1.39 7.67 -5.92
N GLU A 200 0.60 6.62 -6.09
CA GLU A 200 -0.66 6.64 -6.83
C GLU A 200 -1.71 7.56 -6.20
N ILE A 201 -1.84 7.55 -4.88
CA ILE A 201 -2.76 8.46 -4.18
C ILE A 201 -2.34 9.92 -4.38
N LEU A 202 -1.04 10.23 -4.24
CA LEU A 202 -0.52 11.58 -4.51
C LEU A 202 -0.80 12.00 -5.96
N ASP A 203 -0.71 11.05 -6.89
CA ASP A 203 -1.01 11.26 -8.29
C ASP A 203 -2.50 11.59 -8.52
N THR A 204 -3.39 10.87 -7.83
CA THR A 204 -4.84 11.16 -7.81
C THR A 204 -5.15 12.54 -7.24
N VAL A 205 -4.50 12.92 -6.12
CA VAL A 205 -4.68 14.24 -5.51
C VAL A 205 -4.24 15.34 -6.47
N SER A 206 -3.10 15.16 -7.13
CA SER A 206 -2.61 16.07 -8.17
C SER A 206 -3.62 16.19 -9.32
N LEU A 207 -4.22 15.09 -9.77
CA LEU A 207 -5.23 15.13 -10.83
C LEU A 207 -6.53 15.84 -10.36
N LEU A 208 -7.00 15.55 -9.15
CA LEU A 208 -8.16 16.20 -8.54
C LEU A 208 -7.93 17.70 -8.31
N SER A 209 -6.71 18.12 -7.99
CA SER A 209 -6.38 19.54 -7.79
C SER A 209 -6.60 20.41 -9.03
N ILE A 210 -6.54 19.81 -10.22
CA ILE A 210 -6.84 20.50 -11.48
C ILE A 210 -8.30 20.97 -11.49
N LEU A 211 -9.21 20.19 -10.88
CA LEU A 211 -10.61 20.55 -10.73
C LEU A 211 -10.83 21.69 -9.72
N LEU A 212 -9.89 21.93 -8.80
CA LEU A 212 -9.95 23.03 -7.83
C LEU A 212 -9.37 24.33 -8.37
N THR A 213 -8.68 24.31 -9.51
CA THR A 213 -8.01 25.49 -10.04
C THR A 213 -9.02 26.36 -10.79
N ALA A 214 -9.33 27.54 -10.24
CA ALA A 214 -10.33 28.47 -10.79
C ALA A 214 -10.11 28.83 -12.27
N SER A 215 -8.85 28.97 -12.72
CA SER A 215 -8.53 29.24 -14.13
C SER A 215 -8.84 28.09 -15.09
N THR A 216 -9.00 26.88 -14.55
CA THR A 216 -9.28 25.66 -15.33
C THR A 216 -10.77 25.35 -15.36
N GLN A 217 -11.53 25.77 -14.34
CA GLN A 217 -12.97 25.54 -14.27
C GLN A 217 -13.77 26.19 -15.40
N SER A 218 -13.36 27.38 -15.87
CA SER A 218 -14.04 28.08 -16.97
C SER A 218 -13.99 27.34 -18.31
N PHE A 219 -13.10 26.36 -18.47
CA PHE A 219 -12.91 25.61 -19.73
C PHE A 219 -13.07 24.10 -19.55
N LEU A 220 -13.30 23.61 -18.34
CA LEU A 220 -13.40 22.18 -18.07
C LEU A 220 -14.82 21.69 -18.43
N THR A 221 -14.90 20.70 -19.31
CA THR A 221 -16.19 20.06 -19.59
C THR A 221 -16.62 19.17 -18.43
N THR A 222 -17.92 19.12 -18.14
CA THR A 222 -18.50 18.21 -17.11
C THR A 222 -18.10 16.75 -17.35
N SER A 223 -17.88 16.35 -18.60
CA SER A 223 -17.39 15.03 -18.98
C SER A 223 -15.98 14.75 -18.47
N LEU A 224 -15.08 15.73 -18.54
CA LEU A 224 -13.70 15.59 -18.05
C LEU A 224 -13.66 15.52 -16.52
N GLU A 225 -14.47 16.34 -15.85
CA GLU A 225 -14.62 16.30 -14.39
C GLU A 225 -15.11 14.93 -13.91
N ASN A 226 -16.20 14.41 -14.52
CA ASN A 226 -16.72 13.07 -14.25
C ASN A 226 -15.65 11.99 -14.47
N THR A 227 -14.89 12.11 -15.56
CA THR A 227 -13.83 11.16 -15.90
C THR A 227 -12.75 11.15 -14.82
N VAL A 228 -12.27 12.32 -14.38
CA VAL A 228 -11.26 12.43 -13.32
C VAL A 228 -11.75 11.82 -12.01
N ILE A 229 -13.00 12.07 -11.62
CA ILE A 229 -13.59 11.50 -10.41
C ILE A 229 -13.70 9.98 -10.49
N ILE A 230 -14.18 9.44 -11.62
CA ILE A 230 -14.30 7.98 -11.85
C ILE A 230 -12.91 7.32 -11.82
N LEU A 231 -11.92 7.91 -12.48
CA LEU A 231 -10.55 7.41 -12.48
C LEU A 231 -9.93 7.45 -11.07
N SER A 232 -10.22 8.49 -10.29
CA SER A 232 -9.82 8.61 -8.89
C SER A 232 -10.46 7.51 -8.02
N ALA A 233 -11.73 7.19 -8.27
CA ALA A 233 -12.44 6.11 -7.58
C ALA A 233 -11.75 4.75 -7.78
N PHE A 234 -11.40 4.40 -9.02
CA PHE A 234 -10.68 3.17 -9.29
C PHE A 234 -9.34 3.11 -8.54
N ASN A 235 -8.62 4.24 -8.49
CA ASN A 235 -7.34 4.30 -7.78
C ASN A 235 -7.48 4.08 -6.27
N PHE A 236 -8.53 4.58 -5.62
CA PHE A 236 -8.79 4.30 -4.20
C PHE A 236 -9.20 2.84 -3.91
N PHE A 237 -9.80 2.16 -4.88
CA PHE A 237 -10.25 0.76 -4.72
C PHE A 237 -9.19 -0.27 -5.11
N LEU A 238 -8.27 0.01 -6.02
CA LEU A 238 -7.24 -0.95 -6.44
C LEU A 238 -6.38 -1.52 -5.30
N PRO A 239 -6.03 -0.76 -4.25
CA PRO A 239 -5.30 -1.31 -3.11
C PRO A 239 -6.08 -2.41 -2.37
N VAL A 240 -7.42 -2.47 -2.48
CA VAL A 240 -8.23 -3.58 -1.92
C VAL A 240 -7.78 -4.92 -2.50
N LEU A 241 -7.47 -4.99 -3.80
CA LEU A 241 -6.98 -6.22 -4.43
C LEU A 241 -5.57 -6.58 -3.97
N ALA A 242 -4.69 -5.59 -3.77
CA ALA A 242 -3.36 -5.82 -3.21
C ALA A 242 -3.44 -6.32 -1.75
N LEU A 243 -4.34 -5.73 -0.94
CA LEU A 243 -4.60 -6.17 0.43
C LEU A 243 -5.26 -7.56 0.48
N TYR A 244 -6.15 -7.86 -0.47
CA TYR A 244 -6.75 -9.18 -0.59
C TYR A 244 -5.69 -10.23 -0.94
N LYS A 245 -4.78 -9.93 -1.88
CA LYS A 245 -3.61 -10.77 -2.15
C LYS A 245 -2.76 -10.91 -0.88
N LEU A 246 -2.55 -9.81 -0.14
CA LEU A 246 -1.86 -9.79 1.17
C LEU A 246 -2.51 -10.66 2.25
N SER A 247 -3.82 -10.85 2.14
CA SER A 247 -4.55 -11.64 3.12
C SER A 247 -4.30 -13.15 2.93
N LEU A 248 -3.91 -13.64 1.75
CA LEU A 248 -3.75 -15.07 1.49
C LEU A 248 -2.54 -15.64 2.27
N CYS A 249 -2.77 -16.68 3.07
CA CYS A 249 -1.81 -17.22 4.06
C CYS A 249 -0.46 -17.69 3.50
N ASP A 250 -0.39 -17.98 2.20
CA ASP A 250 0.82 -18.54 1.60
C ASP A 250 1.01 -18.01 0.17
N PHE A 251 1.60 -16.82 0.06
CA PHE A 251 1.84 -16.12 -1.20
C PHE A 251 2.65 -16.93 -2.21
N ALA A 252 3.57 -17.77 -1.70
CA ALA A 252 4.49 -18.54 -2.51
C ALA A 252 3.91 -19.91 -2.92
N ALA A 253 3.05 -20.51 -2.10
CA ALA A 253 2.54 -21.87 -2.33
C ALA A 253 1.15 -21.93 -2.97
N HIS A 254 0.39 -20.83 -3.02
CA HIS A 254 -0.97 -20.87 -3.57
C HIS A 254 -1.02 -20.68 -5.10
N PRO A 255 -1.70 -21.58 -5.84
CA PRO A 255 -1.79 -21.52 -7.30
C PRO A 255 -2.58 -20.29 -7.81
N PHE A 256 -3.33 -19.62 -6.94
CA PHE A 256 -4.12 -18.43 -7.27
C PHE A 256 -3.34 -17.11 -7.15
N SER A 257 -2.12 -17.09 -6.61
CA SER A 257 -1.36 -15.84 -6.41
C SER A 257 -0.88 -15.21 -7.72
N LEU A 258 -0.59 -16.04 -8.72
CA LEU A 258 -0.15 -15.63 -10.06
C LEU A 258 -1.28 -15.00 -10.90
N PRO A 259 -2.45 -15.65 -11.12
CA PRO A 259 -3.54 -15.02 -11.88
C PRO A 259 -4.08 -13.75 -11.21
N ILE A 260 -4.16 -13.69 -9.87
CA ILE A 260 -4.58 -12.48 -9.15
C ILE A 260 -3.53 -11.36 -9.31
N GLY A 261 -2.24 -11.71 -9.31
CA GLY A 261 -1.16 -10.75 -9.58
C GLY A 261 -1.22 -10.14 -10.98
N ILE A 262 -1.40 -10.99 -12.00
CA ILE A 262 -1.55 -10.55 -13.40
C ILE A 262 -2.80 -9.68 -13.54
N LEU A 263 -3.94 -10.10 -12.98
CA LEU A 263 -5.18 -9.34 -13.02
C LEU A 263 -5.03 -7.98 -12.34
N HIS A 264 -4.42 -7.93 -11.15
CA HIS A 264 -4.17 -6.68 -10.44
C HIS A 264 -3.29 -5.73 -11.27
N ASN A 265 -2.20 -6.23 -11.85
CA ASN A 265 -1.30 -5.43 -12.69
C ASN A 265 -1.99 -4.93 -13.96
N LEU A 266 -2.81 -5.76 -14.60
CA LEU A 266 -3.58 -5.38 -15.78
C LEU A 266 -4.65 -4.33 -15.45
N LEU A 267 -5.41 -4.52 -14.37
CA LEU A 267 -6.38 -3.54 -13.89
C LEU A 267 -5.70 -2.20 -13.56
N HIS A 268 -4.54 -2.26 -12.91
CA HIS A 268 -3.75 -1.07 -12.61
C HIS A 268 -3.33 -0.31 -13.87
N LEU A 269 -2.79 -1.04 -14.85
CA LEU A 269 -2.34 -0.48 -16.12
C LEU A 269 -3.50 0.14 -16.91
N CYS A 270 -4.62 -0.59 -17.03
CA CYS A 270 -5.76 -0.20 -17.87
C CYS A 270 -6.68 0.85 -17.23
N LEU A 271 -6.82 0.86 -15.89
CA LEU A 271 -7.76 1.76 -15.19
C LEU A 271 -7.09 2.99 -14.57
N VAL A 272 -5.78 2.95 -14.31
CA VAL A 272 -5.07 4.06 -13.67
C VAL A 272 -3.97 4.60 -14.56
N ASP A 273 -2.91 3.84 -14.82
CA ASP A 273 -1.70 4.40 -15.44
C ASP A 273 -1.96 4.97 -16.85
N VAL A 274 -2.61 4.18 -17.72
CA VAL A 274 -2.91 4.61 -19.10
C VAL A 274 -3.95 5.74 -19.11
N PRO A 275 -5.11 5.65 -18.43
CA PRO A 275 -6.08 6.75 -18.41
C PRO A 275 -5.53 8.05 -17.80
N PHE A 276 -4.79 7.97 -16.70
CA PHE A 276 -4.19 9.17 -16.09
C PHE A 276 -3.17 9.81 -17.03
N LEU A 277 -2.39 9.01 -17.76
CA LEU A 277 -1.49 9.53 -18.79
C LEU A 277 -2.27 10.23 -19.91
N CYS A 278 -3.33 9.61 -20.43
CA CYS A 278 -4.17 10.21 -21.48
C CYS A 278 -4.77 11.54 -21.04
N VAL A 279 -5.37 11.60 -19.84
CA VAL A 279 -5.96 12.84 -19.30
C VAL A 279 -4.89 13.92 -19.14
N ARG A 280 -3.70 13.59 -18.63
CA ARG A 280 -2.62 14.58 -18.47
C ARG A 280 -2.03 15.06 -19.78
N VAL A 281 -1.86 14.18 -20.77
CA VAL A 281 -1.41 14.57 -22.10
C VAL A 281 -2.44 15.47 -22.76
N TYR A 282 -3.73 15.15 -22.62
CA TYR A 282 -4.82 16.02 -23.10
C TYR A 282 -4.76 17.41 -22.44
N LEU A 283 -4.67 17.47 -21.11
CA LEU A 283 -4.56 18.74 -20.39
C LEU A 283 -3.30 19.53 -20.74
N TRP A 284 -2.19 18.84 -20.97
CA TRP A 284 -0.93 19.47 -21.37
C TRP A 284 -1.01 20.07 -22.78
N LEU A 285 -1.50 19.30 -23.77
CA LEU A 285 -1.58 19.74 -25.17
C LEU A 285 -2.59 20.87 -25.38
N PHE A 286 -3.77 20.77 -24.78
CA PHE A 286 -4.88 21.69 -25.04
C PHE A 286 -4.92 22.88 -24.07
N HIS A 287 -4.49 22.70 -22.82
CA HIS A 287 -4.60 23.73 -21.77
C HIS A 287 -3.24 24.25 -21.25
N LYS A 288 -2.11 23.82 -21.85
CA LYS A 288 -0.74 24.27 -21.52
C LYS A 288 -0.37 24.14 -20.03
N GLN A 289 -0.99 23.23 -19.31
CA GLN A 289 -0.71 22.99 -17.89
C GLN A 289 0.67 22.31 -17.71
N HIS A 290 1.46 22.76 -16.75
CA HIS A 290 2.79 22.22 -16.45
C HIS A 290 2.67 20.86 -15.72
N ALA A 291 2.44 19.76 -16.46
CA ALA A 291 2.16 18.44 -15.89
C ALA A 291 3.33 17.43 -16.01
N SER A 292 4.58 17.88 -16.13
CA SER A 292 5.68 17.04 -16.65
C SER A 292 6.07 15.85 -15.75
N ILE A 293 6.19 16.02 -14.42
CA ILE A 293 6.73 14.97 -13.56
C ILE A 293 5.79 13.78 -13.40
N PHE A 294 4.48 14.04 -13.37
CA PHE A 294 3.47 13.00 -13.23
C PHE A 294 3.19 12.26 -14.54
N ILE A 295 3.37 12.92 -15.69
CA ILE A 295 3.41 12.24 -17.01
C ILE A 295 4.54 11.21 -17.02
N MET A 296 5.75 11.62 -16.62
CA MET A 296 6.89 10.71 -16.54
C MET A 296 6.66 9.56 -15.56
N LYS A 297 6.08 9.81 -14.38
CA LYS A 297 5.69 8.76 -13.42
C LYS A 297 4.79 7.71 -14.07
N ASN A 298 3.76 8.11 -14.82
CA ASN A 298 2.85 7.15 -15.46
C ASN A 298 3.55 6.37 -16.58
N VAL A 299 4.41 7.02 -17.38
CA VAL A 299 5.24 6.33 -18.38
C VAL A 299 6.16 5.29 -17.73
N PHE A 300 6.87 5.66 -16.65
CA PHE A 300 7.71 4.71 -15.91
C PHE A 300 6.89 3.57 -15.30
N SER A 301 5.73 3.86 -14.72
CA SER A 301 4.81 2.85 -14.16
C SER A 301 4.40 1.83 -15.22
N ILE A 302 3.99 2.30 -16.42
CA ILE A 302 3.63 1.44 -17.55
C ILE A 302 4.79 0.53 -17.95
N ILE A 303 5.99 1.09 -18.13
CA ILE A 303 7.17 0.32 -18.54
C ILE A 303 7.52 -0.74 -17.49
N LEU A 304 7.52 -0.37 -16.20
CA LEU A 304 7.84 -1.28 -15.11
C LEU A 304 6.81 -2.40 -14.98
N VAL A 305 5.51 -2.09 -15.08
CA VAL A 305 4.44 -3.09 -15.04
C VAL A 305 4.55 -4.03 -16.22
N LEU A 306 4.74 -3.54 -17.44
CA LEU A 306 4.89 -4.39 -18.62
C LEU A 306 6.11 -5.32 -18.51
N ARG A 307 7.26 -4.80 -18.07
CA ARG A 307 8.48 -5.59 -17.88
C ARG A 307 8.31 -6.63 -16.77
N GLY A 308 7.67 -6.27 -15.66
CA GLY A 308 7.41 -7.18 -14.55
C GLY A 308 6.35 -8.24 -14.86
N MET A 309 5.37 -7.92 -15.71
CA MET A 309 4.26 -8.82 -16.05
C MET A 309 4.64 -9.84 -17.13
N TYR A 310 5.64 -9.54 -17.97
CA TYR A 310 6.13 -10.45 -19.02
C TYR A 310 6.48 -11.88 -18.54
N PRO A 311 7.35 -12.08 -17.52
CA PRO A 311 7.67 -13.43 -17.04
C PRO A 311 6.45 -14.16 -16.46
N ASP A 312 5.56 -13.44 -15.79
CA ASP A 312 4.33 -14.01 -15.20
C ASP A 312 3.34 -14.44 -16.29
N LEU A 313 3.19 -13.65 -17.36
CA LEU A 313 2.41 -14.00 -18.55
C LEU A 313 2.95 -15.23 -19.26
N VAL A 314 4.28 -15.35 -19.39
CA VAL A 314 4.92 -16.53 -19.99
C VAL A 314 4.64 -17.78 -19.15
N LYS A 315 4.82 -17.72 -17.83
CA LYS A 315 4.50 -18.82 -16.90
C LYS A 315 3.02 -19.19 -16.95
N PHE A 316 2.13 -18.20 -17.00
CA PHE A 316 0.69 -18.40 -17.13
C PHE A 316 0.33 -19.10 -18.45
N GLY A 317 0.90 -18.64 -19.57
CA GLY A 317 0.71 -19.25 -20.89
C GLY A 317 1.21 -20.69 -20.95
N GLN A 318 2.38 -20.98 -20.36
CA GLN A 318 2.90 -22.36 -20.26
C GLN A 318 1.98 -23.27 -19.45
N THR A 319 1.40 -22.76 -18.36
CA THR A 319 0.44 -23.50 -17.53
C THR A 319 -0.85 -23.80 -18.29
N PHE A 320 -1.37 -22.84 -19.05
CA PHE A 320 -2.55 -23.03 -19.91
C PHE A 320 -2.30 -24.00 -21.07
N CYS A 321 -1.14 -23.94 -21.72
CA CYS A 321 -0.80 -24.84 -22.82
C CYS A 321 -0.59 -26.29 -22.36
N ARG A 322 -0.15 -26.53 -21.12
CA ARG A 322 -0.03 -27.89 -20.55
C ARG A 322 -1.35 -28.54 -20.19
N VAL A 323 -2.44 -27.77 -20.05
CA VAL A 323 -3.77 -28.28 -19.65
C VAL A 323 -4.63 -28.69 -20.86
N LYS A 324 -4.12 -28.59 -22.10
CA LYS A 324 -4.81 -29.17 -23.25
C LYS A 324 -4.66 -30.70 -23.21
N PRO A 325 -5.73 -31.49 -22.98
CA PRO A 325 -5.61 -32.94 -22.94
C PRO A 325 -5.29 -33.45 -24.34
N ALA A 326 -4.36 -34.40 -24.41
CA ALA A 326 -4.32 -35.34 -25.50
C ALA A 326 -5.62 -36.17 -25.41
N ASP A 327 -6.63 -35.81 -26.21
CA ASP A 327 -7.73 -36.71 -26.51
C ASP A 327 -7.20 -37.78 -27.46
N THR A 328 -6.61 -38.86 -26.93
CA THR A 328 -6.56 -40.13 -27.65
C THR A 328 -6.45 -41.31 -26.67
N GLU A 329 -7.46 -42.18 -26.77
CA GLU A 329 -7.46 -43.62 -26.49
C GLU A 329 -7.53 -44.17 -25.06
N ASN A 330 -8.71 -44.75 -24.81
CA ASN A 330 -8.92 -46.04 -24.14
C ASN A 330 -7.66 -46.90 -24.00
N GLY A 331 -7.26 -47.18 -22.76
CA GLY A 331 -6.25 -48.20 -22.49
C GLY A 331 -5.89 -48.29 -21.01
N THR A 332 -6.61 -49.15 -20.30
CA THR A 332 -6.25 -49.77 -19.01
C THR A 332 -4.75 -49.81 -18.69
N GLY A 333 -4.32 -49.27 -17.54
CA GLY A 333 -2.97 -49.52 -17.04
C GLY A 333 -2.53 -48.69 -15.82
N ASN A 334 -2.73 -49.26 -14.64
CA ASN A 334 -1.91 -49.15 -13.42
C ASN A 334 -1.66 -47.79 -12.75
N ALA A 335 -2.43 -47.57 -11.69
CA ALA A 335 -2.17 -46.61 -10.62
C ALA A 335 -0.92 -46.99 -9.80
N THR A 336 0.25 -46.46 -10.14
CA THR A 336 1.42 -46.49 -9.22
C THR A 336 2.48 -45.39 -9.43
N GLU A 337 2.23 -44.35 -10.22
CA GLU A 337 3.28 -43.38 -10.60
C GLU A 337 2.98 -41.91 -10.23
N LEU A 338 2.17 -41.67 -9.18
CA LEU A 338 1.81 -40.31 -8.74
C LEU A 338 2.46 -39.86 -7.42
N GLU A 339 3.26 -40.71 -6.76
CA GLU A 339 4.01 -40.34 -5.54
C GLU A 339 5.45 -39.86 -5.79
N GLY A 340 5.99 -40.01 -7.01
CA GLY A 340 7.38 -39.66 -7.33
C GLY A 340 7.63 -38.17 -7.64
N LEU A 341 6.60 -37.42 -8.05
CA LEU A 341 6.78 -36.05 -8.56
C LEU A 341 6.56 -34.94 -7.52
N ASN A 342 6.01 -35.26 -6.34
CA ASN A 342 5.80 -34.27 -5.26
C ASN A 342 7.07 -34.01 -4.41
N LYS A 343 8.16 -34.75 -4.66
CA LYS A 343 9.43 -34.62 -3.91
C LYS A 343 10.52 -33.80 -4.61
N ARG A 344 10.32 -33.35 -5.87
CA ARG A 344 11.34 -32.59 -6.63
C ARG A 344 11.08 -31.11 -6.84
N SER A 345 9.96 -30.56 -6.35
CA SER A 345 9.65 -29.12 -6.46
C SER A 345 10.13 -28.29 -5.25
N GLY A 346 11.06 -28.83 -4.45
CA GLY A 346 11.76 -28.13 -3.39
C GLY A 346 13.20 -27.87 -3.79
N SER A 347 13.43 -27.03 -4.79
CA SER A 347 14.75 -26.45 -5.05
C SER A 347 14.55 -25.02 -5.50
N ALA A 348 15.17 -24.12 -4.76
CA ALA A 348 15.31 -22.71 -5.07
C ALA A 348 15.78 -22.52 -6.51
N ASP A 349 15.36 -21.42 -7.14
CA ASP A 349 16.25 -20.64 -8.02
C ASP A 349 15.65 -19.25 -8.37
N ASN A 350 16.40 -18.24 -7.93
CA ASN A 350 16.73 -16.98 -8.62
C ASN A 350 15.63 -15.91 -8.77
N PHE A 351 15.50 -15.11 -7.72
CA PHE A 351 15.07 -13.72 -7.82
C PHE A 351 16.32 -12.87 -8.10
N GLU A 352 16.44 -12.30 -9.29
CA GLU A 352 17.49 -11.34 -9.63
C GLU A 352 17.36 -10.10 -8.72
N GLU A 353 18.34 -9.92 -7.83
CA GLU A 353 18.61 -8.66 -7.17
C GLU A 353 19.00 -7.60 -8.20
N ILE A 354 18.17 -6.57 -8.36
CA ILE A 354 18.65 -5.29 -8.86
C ILE A 354 19.34 -4.59 -7.69
N ASN A 355 20.63 -4.88 -7.53
CA ASN A 355 21.54 -4.15 -6.65
C ASN A 355 21.69 -2.71 -7.18
N LEU A 356 21.05 -1.75 -6.52
CA LEU A 356 21.45 -0.34 -6.61
C LEU A 356 22.53 -0.12 -5.56
N GLY A 357 23.76 0.04 -6.04
CA GLY A 357 24.98 0.10 -5.25
C GLY A 357 24.91 1.08 -4.08
N SER A 358 25.25 0.57 -2.90
CA SER A 358 25.72 1.37 -1.78
C SER A 358 27.24 1.28 -1.76
N GLY A 359 27.89 2.44 -1.88
CA GLY A 359 29.32 2.58 -1.99
C GLY A 359 30.07 2.07 -0.76
N ASP A 360 31.28 1.61 -1.07
CA ASP A 360 32.28 1.02 -0.19
C ASP A 360 32.53 1.79 1.11
N LYS A 361 32.68 1.02 2.19
CA LYS A 361 33.38 1.42 3.40
C LYS A 361 34.70 0.66 3.45
N ASP A 362 35.74 1.24 2.89
CA ASP A 362 37.12 0.95 3.28
C ASP A 362 37.66 2.13 4.09
N GLU A 363 37.26 2.17 5.37
CA GLU A 363 37.94 2.91 6.42
C GLU A 363 38.70 1.87 7.26
N ASN A 364 39.98 1.65 6.95
CA ASN A 364 41.07 1.37 7.90
C ASN A 364 42.35 0.94 7.18
N LEU A 365 43.02 1.89 6.51
CA LEU A 365 44.49 1.92 6.50
C LEU A 365 44.97 3.31 6.06
N VAL A 366 45.95 3.85 6.78
CA VAL A 366 46.76 5.06 6.48
C VAL A 366 46.27 6.40 7.05
N GLN A 367 46.77 6.70 8.26
CA GLN A 367 47.15 8.03 8.75
C GLN A 367 48.62 7.91 9.23
N PRO A 368 49.46 8.96 9.31
CA PRO A 368 49.28 10.37 8.95
C PRO A 368 50.49 10.98 8.17
N ILE A 369 50.26 11.62 7.02
CA ILE A 369 51.23 12.56 6.43
C ILE A 369 50.46 13.79 5.97
N LEU A 370 50.26 14.77 6.85
CA LEU A 370 50.19 16.19 6.48
C LEU A 370 50.35 17.09 7.71
N LYS A 371 51.56 17.11 8.28
CA LYS A 371 52.07 18.23 9.08
C LYS A 371 53.19 18.91 8.27
N LYS A 372 52.81 19.95 7.54
CA LYS A 372 53.59 20.97 6.79
C LYS A 372 52.72 21.26 5.56
N THR A 373 51.94 22.35 5.55
CA THR A 373 52.45 23.63 5.08
C THR A 373 51.52 24.73 5.57
N ILE A 374 51.93 25.43 6.64
CA ILE A 374 51.60 26.84 6.84
C ILE A 374 52.78 27.60 6.22
N LYS A 375 52.56 28.26 5.08
CA LYS A 375 53.17 29.56 4.79
C LYS A 375 52.60 30.17 3.51
N SER A 376 52.16 31.42 3.66
CA SER A 376 52.16 32.47 2.64
C SER A 376 51.02 32.49 1.63
N ALA A 377 50.02 33.35 1.89
CA ALA A 377 49.77 34.52 1.03
C ALA A 377 48.66 35.39 1.66
N ASP A 378 49.08 36.38 2.43
CA ASP A 378 48.39 37.68 2.54
C ASP A 378 48.35 38.32 1.16
N THR A 379 47.23 38.95 0.77
CA THR A 379 47.15 40.27 0.08
C THR A 379 45.68 40.65 -0.20
N THR A 380 45.16 41.54 0.65
CA THR A 380 44.47 42.81 0.31
C THR A 380 43.32 42.83 -0.71
N VAL A 381 42.09 43.07 -0.23
CA VAL A 381 41.03 43.76 -1.00
C VAL A 381 40.62 45.02 -0.24
N LYS A 382 40.95 46.17 -0.83
CA LYS A 382 40.50 47.51 -0.43
C LYS A 382 39.03 47.69 -0.84
N ILE A 383 38.21 48.17 0.08
CA ILE A 383 36.94 48.86 -0.20
C ILE A 383 37.17 50.33 0.15
N SER A 384 37.02 51.22 -0.83
CA SER A 384 36.95 52.67 -0.63
C SER A 384 35.54 53.14 -0.91
N ALA A 385 35.02 53.90 0.06
CA ALA A 385 34.06 55.00 0.03
C ALA A 385 32.84 54.93 -0.92
#